data_AF-A0AAV6CQX9-F1
#
_entry.id   AF-A0AAV6CQX9-F1
#
_cell.length_a   1.000
_cell.length_b   1.000
_cell.length_c   1.000
_cell.angle_alpha   90.00
_cell.angle_beta   90.00
_cell.angle_gamma   90.00
#
_symmetry.space_group_name_H-M   'P 1'
#
loop_
_entity.id
_entity.type
_entity.pdbx_description
1 polymer ?
#
loop_
_entity_poly.entity_id
_entity_poly.type
_entity_poly.pdbx_seq_one_letter_code
_entity_poly.pdbx_strand_id
1 'polypeptide(L)' 'RGAELVGEVVQYEDTYRLCYIRGPEGILIGLAQELGQQTSR' A
#
# COMPACT_ATOMS: atom_id res chain seq x y z
N ARG A 1 4.06 6.97 17.72
CA ARG A 1 4.57 7.00 16.34
C ARG A 1 3.82 5.91 15.57
N GLY A 2 3.31 6.21 14.38
CA GLY A 2 2.52 5.27 13.57
C GLY A 2 3.41 4.42 12.67
N ALA A 3 2.83 3.94 11.57
CA ALA A 3 3.62 3.28 10.52
C ALA A 3 4.45 4.30 9.71
N GLU A 4 5.61 3.86 9.24
CA GLU A 4 6.52 4.64 8.41
C GLU A 4 6.59 4.03 7.00
N LEU A 5 6.43 4.85 5.95
CA LEU A 5 6.56 4.40 4.57
C LEU A 5 8.01 4.05 4.25
N VAL A 6 8.23 2.90 3.63
CA VAL A 6 9.53 2.48 3.11
C VAL A 6 9.52 2.65 1.59
N GLY A 7 10.27 3.62 1.09
CA GLY A 7 10.29 3.98 -0.33
C GLY A 7 9.07 4.82 -0.71
N GLU A 8 8.38 4.44 -1.77
CA GLU A 8 7.26 5.17 -2.34
C GLU A 8 6.04 4.27 -2.53
N VAL A 9 4.86 4.88 -2.66
CA VAL A 9 3.69 4.18 -3.15
C VAL A 9 3.82 4.09 -4.67
N VAL A 10 3.84 2.87 -5.20
CA VAL A 10 3.99 2.62 -6.63
C VAL A 10 2.68 2.10 -7.20
N GLN A 11 2.40 2.47 -8.45
CA GLN A 11 1.27 1.92 -9.20
C GLN A 11 1.79 0.84 -10.16
N TYR A 12 1.18 -0.34 -10.09
CA TYR A 12 1.45 -1.44 -11.01
C TYR A 12 0.31 -1.49 -12.04
N GLU A 13 0.66 -1.12 -13.27
CA GLU A 13 -0.29 -0.98 -14.39
C GLU A 13 -1.52 -0.17 -13.96
N ASP A 14 -2.71 -0.54 -14.41
CA ASP A 14 -3.97 0.07 -13.95
C ASP A 14 -4.72 -0.86 -12.97
N THR A 15 -4.00 -1.79 -12.33
CA THR A 15 -4.62 -2.87 -11.53
C THR A 15 -4.33 -2.75 -10.04
N TYR A 16 -3.15 -2.28 -9.61
CA TYR A 16 -2.83 -2.18 -8.18
C TYR A 16 -2.02 -0.94 -7.82
N ARG A 17 -2.19 -0.46 -6.58
CA ARG A 17 -1.20 0.37 -5.88
C ARG A 17 -0.57 -0.42 -4.75
N LEU A 18 0.75 -0.35 -4.66
CA LEU A 18 1.56 -1.15 -3.75
C LEU A 18 2.43 -0.23 -2.89
N CYS A 19 2.65 -0.60 -1.64
CA CYS A 19 3.67 0.03 -0.81
C CYS A 19 4.17 -0.90 0.30
N TYR A 20 5.32 -0.54 0.87
CA TYR A 20 5.84 -1.17 2.09
C TYR A 20 5.84 -0.17 3.23
N ILE A 21 5.45 -0.63 4.42
CA ILE A 21 5.51 0.15 5.64
C ILE A 21 6.25 -0.60 6.74
N ARG A 22 6.88 0.13 7.66
CA ARG A 22 7.30 -0.40 8.96
C ARG A 22 6.28 -0.03 10.02
N GLY A 23 5.74 -1.04 10.68
CA GLY A 23 4.84 -0.85 11.82
C GLY A 23 5.58 -0.36 13.09
N PRO A 24 4.84 -0.15 14.19
CA PRO A 24 5.41 0.30 15.47
C PRO A 24 6.53 -0.58 16.04
N GLU A 25 6.50 -1.89 15.75
CA GLU A 25 7.53 -2.85 16.17
C GLU A 25 8.63 -3.05 15.10
N GLY A 26 8.68 -2.19 14.08
CA GLY A 26 9.64 -2.29 12.96
C GLY A 26 9.34 -3.42 11.96
N ILE A 27 8.25 -4.16 12.16
CA ILE A 27 7.78 -5.22 11.26
C ILE A 27 7.48 -4.63 9.88
N LEU A 28 8.04 -5.26 8.84
CA LEU A 28 7.82 -4.89 7.45
C LEU A 28 6.51 -5.52 6.95
N ILE A 29 5.60 -4.68 6.46
CA ILE A 29 4.30 -5.09 5.93
C ILE A 29 4.17 -4.56 4.51
N GLY A 30 3.77 -5.43 3.58
CA GLY A 30 3.37 -5.04 2.22
C GLY A 30 1.87 -4.81 2.14
N LEU A 31 1.45 -3.71 1.53
CA LEU A 31 0.05 -3.36 1.27
C LEU A 31 -0.21 -3.31 -0.22
N ALA A 32 -1.40 -3.75 -0.64
CA ALA A 32 -1.87 -3.70 -2.01
C ALA A 32 -3.32 -3.22 -2.05
N GLN A 33 -3.62 -2.27 -2.93
CA GLN A 33 -4.97 -1.80 -3.22
C GLN A 33 -5.29 -2.09 -4.68
N GLU A 34 -6.35 -2.85 -4.95
CA GLU A 34 -6.87 -3.07 -6.30
C GLU A 34 -7.47 -1.77 -6.87
N LEU A 35 -7.13 -1.47 -8.11
CA LEU A 35 -7.63 -0.35 -8.90
C LEU A 35 -8.61 -0.91 -9.94
N GLY A 36 -9.88 -0.50 -9.89
CA GLY A 36 -10.92 -0.98 -10.80
C GLY A 36 -12.21 -1.44 -10.11
N GLN A 37 -12.14 -1.76 -8.82
CA GLN A 37 -13.33 -2.05 -7.99
C GLN A 37 -13.89 -0.74 -7.40
N GLN A 38 -14.31 0.20 -8.26
CA GLN A 38 -15.25 1.21 -7.80
C GLN A 38 -16.61 0.53 -7.72
N THR A 39 -16.93 -0.01 -6.54
CA THR A 39 -18.28 -0.44 -6.22
C THR A 39 -19.19 0.74 -6.55
N SER A 40 -19.98 0.59 -7.62
CA SER A 40 -21.02 1.53 -8.00
C SER A 40 -21.85 1.81 -6.75
N ARG A 41 -21.81 3.04 -6.26
CA ARG A 41 -22.84 3.56 -5.37
C ARG A 41 -24.01 4.03 -6.22
#